data_AF-A0A954U747-F1
#
_entry.id   AF-A0A954U747-F1
#
_cell.length_a   1.000
_cell.length_b   1.000
_cell.length_c   1.000
_cell.angle_alpha   90.00
_cell.angle_beta   90.00
_cell.angle_gamma   90.00
#
_symmetry.space_group_name_H-M   'P 1'
#
loop_
_entity.id
_entity.type
_entity.pdbx_description
1 polymer ?
#
loop_
_entity_poly.entity_id
_entity_poly.type
_entity_poly.pdbx_seq_one_letter_code
_entity_poly.pdbx_strand_id
1 'polypeptide(L)'
;MTCCRWLFALLLFAAVPTLLRAEVTEATRREIGELKADLRKAGMLYQDSKFDESGEAVKAVQARTEKMSEGADADLKKLLDPVYSSLKRAHALLELEGVALPVLKMPAEESAPAPATPGTPPGSTPVPAGGVSFAREVAPILVAKCGSCHVQGSKGDFNMVNFTALMRGSKAGKVVFAGDDIGSPLVEIIESGDMPRGGSKISQTELTTLKKWIAEGAKFDGGDPNANLASLATASPTPSPNAPMPIAQATGDETVSFARDLAPVLLEACNGCHIGAQRPRGDLNLATFAGMMKGGDSGEIIAAGKPADSLLIQKLKGEAGERMPAGGRPPLSDMVIAKFAKWIEEGARFDGPSPNDQLTAVAALAKAAGSTHEQLSADRMTSAQKNWALGLPGVNHSEVETDNFFLIGAVGENTLADYGRIAEETLPKVTEILKAPTGQPLVKGRMTLFFFTQRYDYSEFGKMVERRDVPPEWRGHWSFNTVEAYGAMLPPQRDEYAMEPMIGQQIAGIYMASLGKNVPRWMSEGTARVVASRLKADDPRVLAWNDRLKGLLGRMSSGDDFLEGRLAPEDSDIASFSFVEFLMNRQNAKRWDSLIAAMRGGADFTKSFSEIYGGSPRQVAVQWWRSAAKSAGR
;
A
#
# COMPACT_ATOMS: atom_id res chain seq x y z
N MET A 1 54.20 -74.29 -10.98
CA MET A 1 55.58 -74.20 -10.44
C MET A 1 56.09 -72.81 -10.78
N THR A 2 56.03 -71.87 -9.83
CA THR A 2 57.17 -71.44 -8.97
C THR A 2 58.25 -70.72 -9.78
N CYS A 3 58.37 -69.40 -9.61
CA CYS A 3 59.46 -68.74 -8.85
C CYS A 3 60.86 -68.92 -9.49
N CYS A 4 61.73 -67.91 -9.59
CA CYS A 4 61.78 -66.61 -8.91
C CYS A 4 62.90 -65.73 -9.55
N ARG A 5 62.75 -64.39 -9.54
CA ARG A 5 63.82 -63.38 -9.28
C ARG A 5 64.98 -63.24 -10.31
N TRP A 6 65.70 -62.12 -10.50
CA TRP A 6 65.75 -60.73 -9.98
C TRP A 6 66.36 -59.81 -11.08
N LEU A 7 66.06 -58.50 -11.29
CA LEU A 7 66.06 -57.26 -10.47
C LEU A 7 67.30 -56.37 -10.78
N PHE A 8 67.19 -55.03 -10.62
CA PHE A 8 68.15 -53.91 -10.88
C PHE A 8 68.15 -53.35 -12.33
N ALA A 9 68.27 -52.04 -12.63
CA ALA A 9 68.33 -50.76 -11.88
C ALA A 9 68.45 -49.56 -12.89
N LEU A 10 68.19 -48.25 -12.66
CA LEU A 10 67.54 -47.41 -11.62
C LEU A 10 67.26 -45.98 -12.23
N LEU A 11 66.95 -44.95 -11.41
CA LEU A 11 67.05 -43.47 -11.66
C LEU A 11 66.01 -42.80 -12.61
N LEU A 12 65.30 -41.68 -12.31
CA LEU A 12 65.38 -40.66 -11.23
C LEU A 12 64.00 -40.06 -10.79
N PHE A 13 63.91 -39.74 -9.49
CA PHE A 13 63.09 -38.74 -8.74
C PHE A 13 61.54 -38.71 -8.64
N ALA A 14 61.13 -38.59 -7.36
CA ALA A 14 60.04 -37.80 -6.76
C ALA A 14 58.55 -38.23 -6.87
N ALA A 15 58.00 -38.70 -5.74
CA ALA A 15 56.93 -38.00 -4.99
C ALA A 15 56.69 -38.65 -3.60
N VAL A 16 56.28 -37.85 -2.61
CA VAL A 16 55.86 -38.31 -1.26
C VAL A 16 54.48 -38.97 -1.38
N PRO A 17 54.19 -40.11 -0.72
CA PRO A 17 52.86 -40.72 -0.76
C PRO A 17 51.85 -39.90 0.05
N THR A 18 50.98 -39.18 -0.64
CA THR A 18 49.79 -38.55 -0.06
C THR A 18 48.90 -39.62 0.58
N LEU A 19 48.47 -39.40 1.83
CA LEU A 19 47.47 -40.24 2.48
C LEU A 19 46.17 -40.21 1.66
N LEU A 20 45.77 -41.36 1.14
CA LEU A 20 44.49 -41.56 0.46
C LEU A 20 43.35 -41.34 1.47
N ARG A 21 42.70 -40.18 1.39
CA ARG A 21 41.40 -39.93 1.99
C ARG A 21 40.40 -40.83 1.26
N ALA A 22 39.67 -41.68 1.99
CA ALA A 22 38.69 -42.57 1.37
C ALA A 22 37.55 -41.75 0.78
N GLU A 23 37.38 -41.76 -0.54
CA GLU A 23 36.24 -41.09 -1.17
C GLU A 23 34.96 -41.90 -0.94
N VAL A 24 33.87 -41.21 -0.56
CA VAL A 24 32.55 -41.84 -0.39
C VAL A 24 32.11 -42.46 -1.72
N THR A 25 32.12 -43.80 -1.77
CA THR A 25 31.90 -44.56 -3.00
C THR A 25 30.49 -44.38 -3.57
N GLU A 26 30.33 -44.62 -4.87
CA GLU A 26 29.02 -44.58 -5.53
C GLU A 26 28.03 -45.60 -4.91
N ALA A 27 28.52 -46.76 -4.49
CA ALA A 27 27.74 -47.76 -3.76
C ALA A 27 27.21 -47.20 -2.43
N THR A 28 28.05 -46.48 -1.67
CA THR A 28 27.65 -45.83 -0.41
C THR A 28 26.57 -44.77 -0.62
N ARG A 29 26.66 -43.96 -1.68
CA ARG A 29 25.62 -42.96 -2.01
C ARG A 29 24.31 -43.62 -2.43
N ARG A 30 24.38 -44.71 -3.19
CA ARG A 30 23.21 -45.51 -3.56
C ARG A 30 22.51 -46.09 -2.33
N GLU A 31 23.26 -46.67 -1.39
CA GLU A 31 22.69 -47.22 -0.16
C GLU A 31 22.00 -46.13 0.69
N ILE A 32 22.59 -44.93 0.83
CA ILE A 32 21.94 -43.79 1.48
C ILE A 32 20.66 -43.36 0.73
N GLY A 33 20.62 -43.49 -0.59
CA GLY A 33 19.42 -43.27 -1.41
C GLY A 33 18.32 -44.28 -1.12
N GLU A 34 18.67 -45.55 -0.92
CA GLU A 34 17.77 -46.64 -0.55
C GLU A 34 17.22 -46.44 0.88
N LEU A 35 18.05 -46.09 1.88
CA LEU A 35 17.59 -45.75 3.24
C LEU A 35 16.56 -44.60 3.24
N LYS A 36 16.76 -43.58 2.38
CA LYS A 36 15.80 -42.48 2.21
C LYS A 36 14.51 -42.90 1.50
N ALA A 37 14.54 -43.94 0.66
CA ALA A 37 13.35 -44.51 0.05
C ALA A 37 12.54 -45.37 1.04
N ASP A 38 13.23 -46.17 1.85
CA ASP A 38 12.63 -47.00 2.90
C ASP A 38 11.95 -46.13 3.98
N LEU A 39 12.57 -45.01 4.38
CA LEU A 39 11.93 -44.02 5.26
C LEU A 39 10.67 -43.38 4.69
N ARG A 40 10.64 -43.08 3.37
CA ARG A 40 9.40 -42.60 2.72
C ARG A 40 8.31 -43.66 2.72
N LYS A 41 8.68 -44.94 2.54
CA LYS A 41 7.74 -46.06 2.62
C LYS A 41 7.19 -46.23 4.04
N ALA A 42 8.02 -46.12 5.07
CA ALA A 42 7.59 -46.12 6.46
C ALA A 42 6.63 -44.95 6.77
N GLY A 43 6.90 -43.75 6.23
CA GLY A 43 6.01 -42.59 6.33
C GLY A 43 4.64 -42.80 5.68
N MET A 44 4.57 -43.47 4.53
CA MET A 44 3.29 -43.83 3.90
C MET A 44 2.49 -44.83 4.76
N LEU A 45 3.16 -45.86 5.32
CA LEU A 45 2.53 -46.79 6.25
C LEU A 45 1.97 -46.08 7.50
N TYR A 46 2.68 -45.07 8.02
CA TYR A 46 2.20 -44.23 9.13
C TYR A 46 0.95 -43.43 8.74
N GLN A 47 0.93 -42.83 7.54
CA GLN A 47 -0.23 -42.07 7.03
C GLN A 47 -1.46 -42.98 6.83
N ASP A 48 -1.26 -44.22 6.38
CA ASP A 48 -2.29 -45.25 6.27
C ASP A 48 -2.71 -45.85 7.64
N SER A 49 -2.28 -45.25 8.76
CA SER A 49 -2.54 -45.69 10.15
C SER A 49 -2.02 -47.09 10.49
N LYS A 50 -1.02 -47.60 9.75
CA LYS A 50 -0.36 -48.90 9.96
C LYS A 50 0.89 -48.73 10.83
N PHE A 51 0.69 -48.30 12.06
CA PHE A 51 1.78 -47.85 12.94
C PHE A 51 2.80 -48.95 13.27
N ASP A 52 2.37 -50.19 13.50
CA ASP A 52 3.30 -51.31 13.74
C ASP A 52 4.15 -51.66 12.50
N GLU A 53 3.55 -51.70 11.30
CA GLU A 53 4.27 -51.94 10.04
C GLU A 53 5.26 -50.80 9.74
N SER A 54 4.88 -49.55 10.04
CA SER A 54 5.76 -48.39 9.96
C SER A 54 6.90 -48.48 10.97
N GLY A 55 6.63 -48.91 12.21
CA GLY A 55 7.61 -49.12 13.27
C GLY A 55 8.69 -50.12 12.87
N GLU A 56 8.33 -51.30 12.37
CA GLU A 56 9.30 -52.29 11.90
C GLU A 56 10.13 -51.77 10.71
N ALA A 57 9.53 -51.00 9.80
CA ALA A 57 10.28 -50.36 8.71
C ALA A 57 11.29 -49.31 9.23
N VAL A 58 10.93 -48.52 10.24
CA VAL A 58 11.84 -47.55 10.89
C VAL A 58 12.99 -48.26 11.61
N LYS A 59 12.72 -49.33 12.37
CA LYS A 59 13.76 -50.17 13.00
C LYS A 59 14.77 -50.71 11.99
N ALA A 60 14.29 -51.17 10.83
CA ALA A 60 15.15 -51.69 9.77
C ALA A 60 16.07 -50.60 9.17
N VAL A 61 15.56 -49.38 8.95
CA VAL A 61 16.39 -48.25 8.48
C VAL A 61 17.38 -47.80 9.57
N GLN A 62 16.94 -47.72 10.84
CA GLN A 62 17.79 -47.38 11.97
C GLN A 62 19.00 -48.31 12.05
N ALA A 63 18.78 -49.63 12.09
CA ALA A 63 19.86 -50.60 12.23
C ALA A 63 20.89 -50.54 11.09
N ARG A 64 20.44 -50.27 9.85
CA ARG A 64 21.35 -50.04 8.70
C ARG A 64 22.11 -48.73 8.84
N THR A 65 21.43 -47.65 9.24
CA THR A 65 22.03 -46.31 9.40
C THR A 65 23.09 -46.29 10.51
N GLU A 66 22.80 -46.90 11.66
CA GLU A 66 23.74 -47.04 12.77
C GLU A 66 24.99 -47.82 12.30
N LYS A 67 24.81 -48.97 11.64
CA LYS A 67 25.91 -49.77 11.08
C LYS A 67 26.75 -49.02 10.04
N MET A 68 26.14 -48.17 9.21
CA MET A 68 26.88 -47.31 8.26
C MET A 68 27.65 -46.17 8.94
N SER A 69 27.30 -45.82 10.19
CA SER A 69 27.96 -44.76 10.95
C SER A 69 29.13 -45.25 11.82
N GLU A 70 29.22 -46.56 12.07
CA GLU A 70 30.34 -47.18 12.81
C GLU A 70 31.66 -46.99 12.04
N GLY A 71 32.53 -46.13 12.57
CA GLY A 71 33.81 -45.80 11.94
C GLY A 71 33.72 -44.82 10.75
N ALA A 72 32.56 -44.19 10.52
CA ALA A 72 32.37 -43.24 9.42
C ALA A 72 33.26 -41.98 9.56
N ASP A 73 33.83 -41.54 8.44
CA ASP A 73 34.52 -40.26 8.33
C ASP A 73 33.54 -39.06 8.36
N ALA A 74 34.08 -37.83 8.40
CA ALA A 74 33.29 -36.61 8.48
C ALA A 74 32.38 -36.38 7.25
N ASP A 75 32.82 -36.82 6.07
CA ASP A 75 32.10 -36.60 4.81
C ASP A 75 30.93 -37.61 4.68
N LEU A 76 31.12 -38.85 5.13
CA LEU A 76 30.04 -39.85 5.25
C LEU A 76 29.04 -39.50 6.37
N LYS A 77 29.51 -39.05 7.55
CA LYS A 77 28.63 -38.57 8.63
C LYS A 77 27.67 -37.48 8.11
N LYS A 78 28.22 -36.46 7.44
CA LYS A 78 27.44 -35.36 6.84
C LYS A 78 26.39 -35.81 5.82
N LEU A 79 26.63 -36.93 5.12
CA LEU A 79 25.66 -37.51 4.19
C LEU A 79 24.56 -38.34 4.89
N LEU A 80 24.81 -38.82 6.11
CA LEU A 80 23.86 -39.53 6.97
C LEU A 80 23.00 -38.58 7.83
N ASP A 81 23.43 -37.34 8.11
CA ASP A 81 22.65 -36.37 8.91
C ASP A 81 21.17 -36.23 8.49
N PRO A 82 20.80 -36.20 7.18
CA PRO A 82 19.39 -36.12 6.77
C PRO A 82 18.61 -37.41 7.06
N VAL A 83 19.30 -38.56 7.12
CA VAL A 83 18.72 -39.86 7.48
C VAL A 83 18.49 -39.91 8.99
N TYR A 84 19.49 -39.54 9.81
CA TYR A 84 19.35 -39.41 11.26
C TYR A 84 18.25 -38.42 11.67
N SER A 85 18.18 -37.26 11.01
CA SER A 85 17.11 -36.27 11.23
C SER A 85 15.71 -36.84 10.92
N SER A 86 15.62 -37.71 9.92
CA SER A 86 14.36 -38.35 9.53
C SER A 86 13.99 -39.50 10.47
N LEU A 87 14.97 -40.26 10.96
CA LEU A 87 14.77 -41.25 12.02
C LEU A 87 14.30 -40.59 13.31
N LYS A 88 14.94 -39.50 13.77
CA LYS A 88 14.52 -38.75 14.98
C LYS A 88 13.05 -38.31 14.92
N ARG A 89 12.58 -37.81 13.75
CA ARG A 89 11.16 -37.48 13.52
C ARG A 89 10.27 -38.72 13.53
N ALA A 90 10.66 -39.79 12.83
CA ALA A 90 9.88 -41.02 12.76
C ALA A 90 9.72 -41.67 14.15
N HIS A 91 10.75 -41.60 15.00
CA HIS A 91 10.67 -42.07 16.38
C HIS A 91 9.65 -41.28 17.20
N ALA A 92 9.75 -39.95 17.21
CA ALA A 92 8.79 -39.11 17.94
C ALA A 92 7.33 -39.36 17.49
N LEU A 93 7.09 -39.52 16.19
CA LEU A 93 5.75 -39.79 15.65
C LEU A 93 5.22 -41.18 16.04
N LEU A 94 6.07 -42.21 16.02
CA LEU A 94 5.67 -43.58 16.37
C LEU A 94 5.52 -43.79 17.87
N GLU A 95 6.36 -43.15 18.70
CA GLU A 95 6.24 -43.16 20.16
C GLU A 95 4.93 -42.50 20.62
N LEU A 96 4.46 -41.45 19.93
CA LEU A 96 3.17 -40.81 20.21
C LEU A 96 1.97 -41.74 19.93
N GLU A 97 2.07 -42.60 18.92
CA GLU A 97 1.07 -43.65 18.62
C GLU A 97 1.30 -44.93 19.46
N GLY A 98 2.22 -44.91 20.43
CA GLY A 98 2.49 -46.01 21.37
C GLY A 98 3.43 -47.11 20.83
N VAL A 99 4.03 -46.95 19.66
CA VAL A 99 4.93 -47.93 19.05
C VAL A 99 6.36 -47.73 19.56
N ALA A 100 6.82 -48.67 20.40
CA ALA A 100 8.15 -48.61 21.01
C ALA A 100 9.28 -48.98 20.01
N LEU A 101 10.30 -48.13 19.94
CA LEU A 101 11.47 -48.28 19.08
C LEU A 101 12.79 -48.36 19.90
N PRO A 102 13.86 -48.98 19.38
CA PRO A 102 15.18 -48.98 20.02
C PRO A 102 15.78 -47.57 20.06
N VAL A 103 16.53 -47.23 21.11
CA VAL A 103 17.17 -45.91 21.24
C VAL A 103 18.11 -45.64 20.05
N LEU A 104 17.86 -44.55 19.32
CA LEU A 104 18.65 -44.11 18.17
C LEU A 104 20.05 -43.67 18.60
N LYS A 105 21.08 -44.41 18.18
CA LYS A 105 22.48 -44.09 18.48
C LYS A 105 23.01 -43.05 17.50
N MET A 106 23.21 -41.83 17.97
CA MET A 106 23.87 -40.79 17.18
C MET A 106 25.41 -40.90 17.27
N PRO A 107 26.17 -40.58 16.21
CA PRO A 107 27.62 -40.45 16.30
C PRO A 107 27.99 -39.34 17.30
N ALA A 108 28.88 -39.63 18.24
CA ALA A 108 29.22 -38.68 19.31
C ALA A 108 29.93 -37.42 18.76
N GLU A 109 29.42 -36.24 19.14
CA GLU A 109 30.18 -34.99 19.09
C GLU A 109 31.06 -34.86 20.35
N GLU A 110 32.25 -34.30 20.16
CA GLU A 110 33.29 -34.21 21.18
C GLU A 110 32.95 -33.10 22.20
N SER A 111 32.81 -33.45 23.48
CA SER A 111 32.32 -32.53 24.53
C SER A 111 33.38 -32.21 25.59
N ALA A 112 33.46 -30.92 25.94
CA ALA A 112 34.18 -30.44 27.12
C ALA A 112 33.23 -30.40 28.35
N PRO A 113 33.74 -30.50 29.59
CA PRO A 113 32.97 -31.06 30.71
C PRO A 113 32.06 -30.06 31.45
N ALA A 114 31.00 -30.61 32.06
CA ALA A 114 30.05 -29.91 32.91
C ALA A 114 30.60 -29.56 34.31
N PRO A 115 29.90 -28.67 35.04
CA PRO A 115 29.63 -28.98 36.45
C PRO A 115 28.18 -28.69 36.92
N ALA A 116 27.68 -29.62 37.75
CA ALA A 116 26.80 -29.51 38.93
C ALA A 116 25.50 -28.64 38.94
N THR A 117 24.46 -29.25 39.52
CA THR A 117 23.14 -28.72 39.93
C THR A 117 23.14 -28.31 41.43
N PRO A 118 22.01 -27.91 42.06
CA PRO A 118 20.95 -26.95 41.65
C PRO A 118 20.64 -25.88 42.74
N GLY A 119 19.96 -24.78 42.36
CA GLY A 119 19.40 -23.81 43.33
C GLY A 119 18.37 -22.86 42.71
N THR A 120 17.29 -22.53 43.44
CA THR A 120 16.15 -21.71 42.97
C THR A 120 16.20 -20.26 43.55
N PRO A 121 15.22 -19.35 43.33
CA PRO A 121 15.45 -17.99 42.77
C PRO A 121 15.28 -16.90 43.88
N PRO A 122 14.99 -15.60 43.61
CA PRO A 122 15.00 -14.83 42.36
C PRO A 122 15.85 -13.54 42.42
N GLY A 123 16.07 -12.91 41.26
CA GLY A 123 16.64 -11.55 41.21
C GLY A 123 16.86 -11.08 39.78
N SER A 124 16.30 -9.93 39.43
CA SER A 124 16.53 -9.26 38.15
C SER A 124 17.95 -8.69 38.08
N THR A 125 18.76 -9.18 37.14
CA THR A 125 20.07 -8.60 36.78
C THR A 125 20.13 -8.32 35.28
N PRO A 126 20.75 -7.21 34.82
CA PRO A 126 20.89 -6.91 33.40
C PRO A 126 21.78 -7.95 32.70
N VAL A 127 21.43 -8.33 31.48
CA VAL A 127 22.23 -9.23 30.63
C VAL A 127 23.49 -8.50 30.11
N PRO A 128 24.66 -9.15 30.03
CA PRO A 128 25.88 -8.54 29.46
C PRO A 128 25.74 -8.15 27.98
N ALA A 129 26.53 -7.17 27.55
CA ALA A 129 26.43 -6.49 26.26
C ALA A 129 26.90 -7.31 25.03
N GLY A 130 26.30 -8.49 24.77
CA GLY A 130 26.63 -9.31 23.60
C GLY A 130 25.56 -10.31 23.10
N GLY A 131 24.52 -10.62 23.89
CA GLY A 131 23.42 -11.50 23.50
C GLY A 131 22.19 -10.77 22.95
N VAL A 132 21.31 -11.50 22.27
CA VAL A 132 20.05 -10.98 21.70
C VAL A 132 19.03 -10.73 22.81
N SER A 133 18.50 -9.52 22.86
CA SER A 133 17.50 -9.08 23.82
C SER A 133 16.11 -9.58 23.46
N PHE A 134 15.45 -10.30 24.36
CA PHE A 134 14.06 -10.70 24.11
C PHE A 134 13.15 -9.46 24.06
N ALA A 135 13.26 -8.57 25.05
CA ALA A 135 12.39 -7.41 25.17
C ALA A 135 12.59 -6.39 24.03
N ARG A 136 13.82 -6.19 23.55
CA ARG A 136 14.15 -5.15 22.56
C ARG A 136 14.24 -5.64 21.12
N GLU A 137 14.54 -6.92 20.88
CA GLU A 137 14.81 -7.45 19.53
C GLU A 137 13.80 -8.54 19.13
N VAL A 138 13.45 -9.47 20.03
CA VAL A 138 12.56 -10.60 19.71
C VAL A 138 11.07 -10.26 19.82
N ALA A 139 10.66 -9.65 20.93
CA ALA A 139 9.27 -9.32 21.19
C ALA A 139 8.65 -8.41 20.12
N PRO A 140 9.35 -7.37 19.58
CA PRO A 140 8.84 -6.59 18.45
C PRO A 140 8.60 -7.42 17.19
N ILE A 141 9.49 -8.38 16.85
CA ILE A 141 9.31 -9.28 15.69
C ILE A 141 8.05 -10.13 15.88
N LEU A 142 7.91 -10.77 17.06
CA LEU A 142 6.76 -11.64 17.36
C LEU A 142 5.43 -10.85 17.35
N VAL A 143 5.40 -9.65 17.94
CA VAL A 143 4.21 -8.79 17.95
C VAL A 143 3.86 -8.30 16.54
N ALA A 144 4.83 -7.81 15.76
CA ALA A 144 4.58 -7.26 14.44
C ALA A 144 4.16 -8.32 13.39
N LYS A 145 4.76 -9.51 13.44
CA LYS A 145 4.59 -10.55 12.41
C LYS A 145 3.47 -11.53 12.75
N CYS A 146 3.25 -11.80 14.04
CA CYS A 146 2.36 -12.86 14.50
C CYS A 146 1.33 -12.38 15.56
N GLY A 147 1.46 -11.16 16.08
CA GLY A 147 0.67 -10.67 17.21
C GLY A 147 -0.82 -10.48 16.94
N SER A 148 -1.21 -10.14 15.71
CA SER A 148 -2.62 -10.00 15.32
C SER A 148 -3.45 -11.28 15.48
N CYS A 149 -2.80 -12.46 15.39
CA CYS A 149 -3.46 -13.77 15.53
C CYS A 149 -3.11 -14.51 16.84
N HIS A 150 -1.95 -14.25 17.43
CA HIS A 150 -1.41 -15.03 18.56
C HIS A 150 -1.07 -14.21 19.82
N VAL A 151 -1.14 -12.86 19.79
CA VAL A 151 -1.07 -12.00 21.00
C VAL A 151 -2.45 -11.44 21.33
N GLN A 152 -3.20 -11.00 20.31
CA GLN A 152 -4.59 -10.54 20.42
C GLN A 152 -5.62 -11.68 20.30
N GLY A 153 -5.16 -12.91 20.07
CA GLY A 153 -5.98 -14.10 19.90
C GLY A 153 -5.18 -15.38 20.11
N SER A 154 -5.80 -16.53 19.82
CA SER A 154 -5.22 -17.86 20.03
C SER A 154 -5.42 -18.77 18.80
N LYS A 155 -5.13 -18.27 17.61
CA LYS A 155 -5.41 -18.98 16.35
C LYS A 155 -4.61 -20.31 16.30
N GLY A 156 -5.26 -21.40 15.92
CA GLY A 156 -4.63 -22.73 15.91
C GLY A 156 -4.24 -23.25 17.30
N ASP A 157 -5.05 -22.94 18.32
CA ASP A 157 -4.83 -23.30 19.74
C ASP A 157 -3.48 -22.84 20.34
N PHE A 158 -2.78 -21.90 19.67
CA PHE A 158 -1.53 -21.30 20.13
C PHE A 158 -1.71 -19.81 20.43
N ASN A 159 -1.28 -19.39 21.62
CA ASN A 159 -1.14 -17.99 22.00
C ASN A 159 0.23 -17.74 22.65
N MET A 160 0.72 -16.52 22.48
CA MET A 160 1.93 -15.97 23.05
C MET A 160 1.66 -14.57 23.60
N VAL A 161 0.54 -14.41 24.32
CA VAL A 161 0.13 -13.10 24.87
C VAL A 161 1.20 -12.50 25.78
N ASN A 162 2.02 -13.33 26.43
CA ASN A 162 3.19 -12.97 27.21
C ASN A 162 4.33 -14.01 27.02
N PHE A 163 5.51 -13.73 27.59
CA PHE A 163 6.67 -14.63 27.46
C PHE A 163 6.40 -16.02 28.05
N THR A 164 5.74 -16.09 29.19
CA THR A 164 5.37 -17.37 29.83
C THR A 164 4.43 -18.21 28.95
N ALA A 165 3.53 -17.60 28.18
CA ALA A 165 2.69 -18.30 27.22
C ALA A 165 3.48 -18.82 26.00
N LEU A 166 4.38 -17.99 25.43
CA LEU A 166 5.26 -18.38 24.34
C LEU A 166 6.08 -19.65 24.69
N MET A 167 6.74 -19.64 25.86
CA MET A 167 7.58 -20.76 26.30
C MET A 167 6.79 -21.99 26.79
N ARG A 168 5.49 -21.83 27.07
CA ARG A 168 4.58 -22.96 27.36
C ARG A 168 4.20 -23.71 26.08
N GLY A 169 4.00 -22.99 24.99
CA GLY A 169 3.54 -23.55 23.71
C GLY A 169 2.02 -23.81 23.67
N SER A 170 1.60 -24.64 22.73
CA SER A 170 0.19 -25.03 22.51
C SER A 170 -0.10 -26.40 23.12
N LYS A 171 -1.34 -26.90 22.96
CA LYS A 171 -1.69 -28.29 23.31
C LYS A 171 -0.88 -29.34 22.52
N ALA A 172 -0.33 -28.97 21.36
CA ALA A 172 0.51 -29.83 20.54
C ALA A 172 1.99 -29.85 20.99
N GLY A 173 2.37 -29.05 21.98
CA GLY A 173 3.71 -29.02 22.56
C GLY A 173 4.36 -27.63 22.57
N LYS A 174 5.64 -27.61 22.97
CA LYS A 174 6.46 -26.39 23.00
C LYS A 174 6.78 -25.91 21.58
N VAL A 175 6.67 -24.60 21.36
CA VAL A 175 7.04 -23.96 20.08
C VAL A 175 8.49 -23.44 20.07
N VAL A 176 9.09 -23.26 21.25
CA VAL A 176 10.50 -22.88 21.42
C VAL A 176 11.19 -23.90 22.34
N PHE A 177 12.27 -24.49 21.85
CA PHE A 177 13.20 -25.29 22.63
C PHE A 177 14.46 -24.44 22.89
N ALA A 178 14.64 -23.99 24.12
CA ALA A 178 15.78 -23.18 24.52
C ALA A 178 17.10 -23.91 24.25
N GLY A 179 17.98 -23.31 23.44
CA GLY A 179 19.25 -23.87 23.00
C GLY A 179 19.19 -24.70 21.71
N ASP A 180 18.00 -24.92 21.13
CA ASP A 180 17.80 -25.72 19.90
C ASP A 180 16.98 -24.92 18.89
N ASP A 181 17.66 -24.13 18.04
CA ASP A 181 17.03 -23.30 17.02
C ASP A 181 16.55 -24.10 15.81
N ILE A 182 17.24 -25.20 15.46
CA ILE A 182 16.86 -26.11 14.38
C ILE A 182 15.64 -26.97 14.79
N GLY A 183 15.59 -27.44 16.03
CA GLY A 183 14.51 -28.26 16.56
C GLY A 183 13.29 -27.49 17.05
N SER A 184 13.33 -26.15 17.08
CA SER A 184 12.21 -25.30 17.51
C SER A 184 11.11 -25.19 16.44
N PRO A 185 9.87 -25.65 16.70
CA PRO A 185 8.77 -25.55 15.73
C PRO A 185 8.45 -24.11 15.29
N LEU A 186 8.75 -23.10 16.12
CA LEU A 186 8.70 -21.70 15.73
C LEU A 186 9.59 -21.39 14.52
N VAL A 187 10.80 -21.94 14.46
CA VAL A 187 11.73 -21.74 13.35
C VAL A 187 11.29 -22.56 12.13
N GLU A 188 10.98 -23.85 12.33
CA GLU A 188 10.54 -24.76 11.28
C GLU A 188 9.34 -24.21 10.48
N ILE A 189 8.30 -23.72 11.16
CA ILE A 189 7.07 -23.21 10.53
C ILE A 189 7.24 -21.84 9.84
N ILE A 190 8.29 -21.10 10.19
CA ILE A 190 8.69 -19.87 9.50
C ILE A 190 9.50 -20.22 8.24
N GLU A 191 10.41 -21.20 8.32
CA GLU A 191 11.23 -21.65 7.19
C GLU A 191 10.44 -22.44 6.14
N SER A 192 9.40 -23.19 6.54
CA SER A 192 8.45 -23.81 5.60
C SER A 192 7.57 -22.78 4.88
N GLY A 193 7.47 -21.56 5.42
CA GLY A 193 6.57 -20.51 4.92
C GLY A 193 5.10 -20.69 5.32
N ASP A 194 4.78 -21.66 6.18
CA ASP A 194 3.42 -21.90 6.66
C ASP A 194 2.88 -20.77 7.55
N MET A 195 3.78 -20.06 8.24
CA MET A 195 3.49 -18.89 9.06
C MET A 195 4.54 -17.77 8.84
N PRO A 196 4.15 -16.49 8.96
CA PRO A 196 2.80 -15.98 9.20
C PRO A 196 1.96 -15.91 7.91
N ARG A 197 0.72 -16.39 7.98
CA ARG A 197 -0.26 -16.34 6.87
C ARG A 197 -0.82 -14.92 6.71
N GLY A 198 -0.94 -14.46 5.46
CA GLY A 198 -1.54 -13.14 5.15
C GLY A 198 -0.55 -12.04 4.72
N GLY A 199 0.67 -12.40 4.27
CA GLY A 199 1.58 -11.47 3.60
C GLY A 199 2.62 -10.78 4.50
N SER A 200 2.53 -10.93 5.82
CA SER A 200 3.48 -10.36 6.79
C SER A 200 4.77 -11.18 6.95
N LYS A 201 5.39 -11.63 5.85
CA LYS A 201 6.55 -12.55 5.88
C LYS A 201 7.69 -12.03 6.78
N ILE A 202 8.40 -12.98 7.39
CA ILE A 202 9.59 -12.73 8.22
C ILE A 202 10.80 -12.64 7.30
N SER A 203 11.64 -11.62 7.49
CA SER A 203 12.88 -11.46 6.70
C SER A 203 13.97 -12.40 7.20
N GLN A 204 15.01 -12.63 6.39
CA GLN A 204 16.15 -13.44 6.83
C GLN A 204 16.90 -12.83 8.02
N THR A 205 16.91 -11.50 8.16
CA THR A 205 17.49 -10.81 9.33
C THR A 205 16.66 -11.01 10.60
N GLU A 206 15.33 -10.92 10.50
CA GLU A 206 14.41 -11.21 11.60
C GLU A 206 14.49 -12.69 12.01
N LEU A 207 14.50 -13.63 11.06
CA LEU A 207 14.65 -15.06 11.33
C LEU A 207 16.00 -15.39 11.97
N THR A 208 17.10 -14.79 11.49
CA THR A 208 18.43 -14.94 12.11
C THR A 208 18.44 -14.46 13.56
N THR A 209 17.72 -13.36 13.85
CA THR A 209 17.57 -12.83 15.21
C THR A 209 16.81 -13.81 16.11
N LEU A 210 15.71 -14.39 15.61
CA LEU A 210 14.96 -15.43 16.32
C LEU A 210 15.82 -16.68 16.58
N LYS A 211 16.50 -17.22 15.55
CA LYS A 211 17.40 -18.37 15.68
C LYS A 211 18.49 -18.13 16.72
N LYS A 212 19.21 -17.00 16.61
CA LYS A 212 20.29 -16.65 17.55
C LYS A 212 19.79 -16.54 18.98
N TRP A 213 18.65 -15.90 19.22
CA TRP A 213 18.04 -15.83 20.56
C TRP A 213 17.66 -17.21 21.12
N ILE A 214 17.11 -18.10 20.29
CA ILE A 214 16.79 -19.47 20.71
C ILE A 214 18.06 -20.23 21.07
N ALA A 215 19.09 -20.20 20.21
CA ALA A 215 20.39 -20.83 20.42
C ALA A 215 21.10 -20.30 21.69
N GLU A 216 20.96 -19.01 22.02
CA GLU A 216 21.46 -18.41 23.27
C GLU A 216 20.68 -18.82 24.53
N GLY A 217 19.71 -19.72 24.40
CA GLY A 217 18.92 -20.30 25.50
C GLY A 217 17.55 -19.66 25.70
N ALA A 218 17.00 -18.97 24.69
CA ALA A 218 15.66 -18.37 24.70
C ALA A 218 15.37 -17.52 25.96
N LYS A 219 16.36 -16.73 26.41
CA LYS A 219 16.33 -16.01 27.69
C LYS A 219 15.36 -14.83 27.66
N PHE A 220 14.76 -14.51 28.80
CA PHE A 220 13.94 -13.31 29.00
C PHE A 220 14.72 -12.23 29.77
N ASP A 221 14.71 -11.00 29.25
CA ASP A 221 15.37 -9.83 29.83
C ASP A 221 14.42 -8.63 30.04
N GLY A 222 13.10 -8.86 29.96
CA GLY A 222 12.07 -7.87 30.29
C GLY A 222 11.77 -7.81 31.80
N GLY A 223 10.92 -6.85 32.19
CA GLY A 223 10.56 -6.62 33.60
C GLY A 223 9.67 -7.69 34.23
N ASP A 224 8.60 -8.10 33.55
CA ASP A 224 7.68 -9.16 33.99
C ASP A 224 7.40 -10.13 32.82
N PRO A 225 7.70 -11.44 32.94
CA PRO A 225 7.44 -12.43 31.89
C PRO A 225 5.95 -12.70 31.65
N ASN A 226 5.06 -12.26 32.54
CA ASN A 226 3.61 -12.33 32.36
C ASN A 226 3.01 -11.07 31.72
N ALA A 227 3.78 -9.97 31.58
CA ALA A 227 3.32 -8.76 30.91
C ALA A 227 3.01 -9.02 29.43
N ASN A 228 2.01 -8.32 28.89
CA ASN A 228 1.57 -8.51 27.52
C ASN A 228 2.71 -8.14 26.53
N LEU A 229 3.04 -9.01 25.58
CA LEU A 229 4.15 -8.76 24.64
C LEU A 229 3.99 -7.44 23.87
N ALA A 230 2.76 -7.02 23.57
CA ALA A 230 2.50 -5.73 22.90
C ALA A 230 2.98 -4.52 23.74
N SER A 231 2.94 -4.62 25.07
CA SER A 231 3.43 -3.57 25.97
C SER A 231 4.96 -3.54 26.10
N LEU A 232 5.63 -4.67 25.90
CA LEU A 232 7.09 -4.75 25.83
C LEU A 232 7.61 -4.17 24.50
N ALA A 233 6.92 -4.45 23.39
CA ALA A 233 7.28 -3.93 22.06
C ALA A 233 7.18 -2.39 21.93
N THR A 234 6.43 -1.71 22.80
CA THR A 234 6.31 -0.23 22.82
C THR A 234 7.46 0.48 23.56
N ALA A 235 8.39 -0.24 24.19
CA ALA A 235 9.33 0.32 25.17
C ALA A 235 10.77 0.57 24.66
N SER A 236 11.03 0.56 23.34
CA SER A 236 12.36 0.93 22.80
C SER A 236 12.30 1.55 21.40
N PRO A 237 12.96 2.70 21.17
CA PRO A 237 13.03 3.36 19.87
C PRO A 237 14.23 2.85 19.05
N THR A 238 14.08 1.70 18.41
CA THR A 238 15.02 1.23 17.38
C THR A 238 14.27 1.13 16.05
N PRO A 239 14.74 1.72 14.94
CA PRO A 239 14.02 1.64 13.66
C PRO A 239 13.95 0.19 13.19
N SER A 240 12.77 -0.26 12.79
CA SER A 240 12.62 -1.58 12.16
C SER A 240 13.39 -1.61 10.83
N PRO A 241 14.14 -2.68 10.49
CA PRO A 241 14.76 -2.85 9.18
C PRO A 241 13.75 -2.94 8.03
N ASN A 242 12.46 -3.09 8.34
CA ASN A 242 11.33 -3.03 7.41
C ASN A 242 10.28 -2.00 7.86
N ALA A 243 10.67 -0.98 8.63
CA ALA A 243 9.95 0.28 8.53
C ALA A 243 10.13 0.75 7.08
N PRO A 244 9.07 1.19 6.36
CA PRO A 244 9.28 1.82 5.07
C PRO A 244 10.29 2.95 5.27
N MET A 245 11.38 2.95 4.49
CA MET A 245 12.38 4.02 4.56
C MET A 245 11.64 5.36 4.59
N PRO A 246 11.90 6.23 5.58
CA PRO A 246 11.17 7.49 5.69
C PRO A 246 11.22 8.21 4.35
N ILE A 247 10.05 8.35 3.71
CA ILE A 247 9.97 8.83 2.33
C ILE A 247 10.41 10.29 2.32
N ALA A 248 11.68 10.47 1.99
CA ALA A 248 12.36 11.76 2.06
C ALA A 248 11.64 12.71 1.11
N GLN A 249 11.10 13.79 1.64
CA GLN A 249 10.50 14.83 0.82
C GLN A 249 11.61 15.60 0.10
N ALA A 250 11.29 16.12 -1.08
CA ALA A 250 12.14 17.08 -1.77
C ALA A 250 12.38 18.32 -0.90
N THR A 251 13.61 18.82 -0.92
CA THR A 251 14.03 20.04 -0.22
C THR A 251 13.95 21.29 -1.09
N GLY A 252 13.85 21.15 -2.41
CA GLY A 252 13.84 22.23 -3.39
C GLY A 252 15.19 22.43 -4.10
N ASP A 253 16.24 21.76 -3.61
CA ASP A 253 17.60 21.78 -4.19
C ASP A 253 17.81 20.68 -5.26
N GLU A 254 16.85 19.77 -5.43
CA GLU A 254 16.94 18.63 -6.36
C GLU A 254 16.83 19.07 -7.83
N THR A 255 17.68 18.53 -8.70
CA THR A 255 17.65 18.85 -10.14
C THR A 255 16.63 18.00 -10.91
N VAL A 256 16.28 16.81 -10.39
CA VAL A 256 15.28 15.92 -11.00
C VAL A 256 14.04 15.77 -10.12
N SER A 257 12.89 16.15 -10.65
CA SER A 257 11.59 16.02 -10.01
C SER A 257 11.02 14.62 -10.26
N PHE A 258 10.67 13.87 -9.21
CA PHE A 258 10.04 12.56 -9.40
C PHE A 258 8.69 12.71 -10.11
N ALA A 259 7.83 13.61 -9.62
CA ALA A 259 6.49 13.80 -10.13
C ALA A 259 6.44 14.35 -11.57
N ARG A 260 7.37 15.25 -11.94
CA ARG A 260 7.44 15.84 -13.30
C ARG A 260 8.24 14.98 -14.28
N ASP A 261 9.42 14.50 -13.89
CA ASP A 261 10.40 13.97 -14.85
C ASP A 261 10.40 12.43 -14.93
N LEU A 262 9.99 11.73 -13.86
CA LEU A 262 10.08 10.26 -13.77
C LEU A 262 8.71 9.57 -13.80
N ALA A 263 7.71 10.12 -13.10
CA ALA A 263 6.37 9.56 -13.04
C ALA A 263 5.72 9.37 -14.43
N PRO A 264 5.82 10.31 -15.39
CA PRO A 264 5.31 10.09 -16.76
C PRO A 264 6.01 8.93 -17.47
N VAL A 265 7.33 8.79 -17.31
CA VAL A 265 8.11 7.70 -17.92
C VAL A 265 7.70 6.34 -17.37
N LEU A 266 7.48 6.24 -16.05
CA LEU A 266 6.99 5.01 -15.42
C LEU A 266 5.59 4.64 -15.91
N LEU A 267 4.70 5.63 -16.08
CA LEU A 267 3.34 5.43 -16.61
C LEU A 267 3.32 4.98 -18.08
N GLU A 268 4.28 5.42 -18.89
CA GLU A 268 4.42 4.98 -20.28
C GLU A 268 5.07 3.60 -20.37
N ALA A 269 6.23 3.43 -19.72
CA ALA A 269 7.11 2.30 -19.93
C ALA A 269 6.77 1.06 -19.09
N CYS A 270 6.30 1.25 -17.84
CA CYS A 270 6.11 0.18 -16.85
C CYS A 270 4.64 -0.27 -16.71
N ASN A 271 3.70 0.44 -17.34
CA ASN A 271 2.28 0.15 -17.28
C ASN A 271 1.89 -1.18 -17.95
N GLY A 272 0.88 -1.83 -17.39
CA GLY A 272 0.39 -3.17 -17.76
C GLY A 272 1.17 -4.34 -17.14
N CYS A 273 2.32 -4.09 -16.50
CA CYS A 273 3.10 -5.13 -15.78
C CYS A 273 3.39 -4.76 -14.32
N HIS A 274 3.67 -3.49 -14.02
CA HIS A 274 3.94 -3.00 -12.67
C HIS A 274 2.96 -1.91 -12.20
N ILE A 275 2.11 -1.44 -13.11
CA ILE A 275 1.03 -0.47 -12.86
C ILE A 275 -0.24 -1.05 -13.50
N GLY A 276 -1.37 -0.96 -12.81
CA GLY A 276 -2.69 -1.41 -13.30
C GLY A 276 -2.90 -2.93 -13.42
N ALA A 277 -1.87 -3.76 -13.20
CA ALA A 277 -1.99 -5.22 -13.23
C ALA A 277 -2.58 -5.77 -11.92
N GLN A 278 -3.51 -6.73 -12.01
CA GLN A 278 -4.08 -7.41 -10.82
C GLN A 278 -3.03 -8.21 -10.02
N ARG A 279 -1.96 -8.66 -10.68
CA ARG A 279 -0.76 -9.24 -10.07
C ARG A 279 0.46 -8.61 -10.75
N PRO A 280 1.13 -7.63 -10.10
CA PRO A 280 2.35 -7.05 -10.64
C PRO A 280 3.45 -8.10 -10.81
N ARG A 281 4.31 -7.95 -11.83
CA ARG A 281 5.44 -8.87 -12.02
C ARG A 281 6.47 -8.69 -10.91
N GLY A 282 6.91 -9.80 -10.31
CA GLY A 282 7.87 -9.80 -9.19
C GLY A 282 7.37 -9.06 -7.95
N ASP A 283 6.05 -9.04 -7.72
CA ASP A 283 5.32 -8.26 -6.70
C ASP A 283 5.64 -6.75 -6.63
N LEU A 284 6.32 -6.22 -7.66
CA LEU A 284 6.75 -4.82 -7.69
C LEU A 284 5.61 -3.92 -8.17
N ASN A 285 5.06 -3.13 -7.25
CA ASN A 285 3.99 -2.17 -7.50
C ASN A 285 4.55 -0.76 -7.72
N LEU A 286 4.49 -0.26 -8.96
CA LEU A 286 4.90 1.09 -9.35
C LEU A 286 3.70 2.06 -9.47
N ALA A 287 2.49 1.67 -9.04
CA ALA A 287 1.30 2.51 -9.13
C ALA A 287 1.25 3.63 -8.07
N THR A 288 2.13 3.59 -7.07
CA THR A 288 2.30 4.62 -6.02
C THR A 288 3.79 4.75 -5.69
N PHE A 289 4.22 5.90 -5.17
CA PHE A 289 5.62 6.09 -4.75
C PHE A 289 5.98 5.17 -3.57
N ALA A 290 5.08 5.03 -2.60
CA ALA A 290 5.26 4.13 -1.45
C ALA A 290 5.39 2.66 -1.89
N GLY A 291 4.61 2.24 -2.90
CA GLY A 291 4.75 0.91 -3.52
C GLY A 291 6.11 0.71 -4.18
N MET A 292 6.61 1.71 -4.91
CA MET A 292 7.92 1.65 -5.54
C MET A 292 9.06 1.55 -4.51
N MET A 293 9.00 2.34 -3.44
CA MET A 293 10.01 2.30 -2.37
C MET A 293 9.96 1.03 -1.51
N LYS A 294 8.80 0.37 -1.41
CA LYS A 294 8.66 -0.95 -0.77
C LYS A 294 9.42 -2.06 -1.53
N GLY A 295 9.61 -1.90 -2.84
CA GLY A 295 10.21 -2.93 -3.69
C GLY A 295 9.26 -4.08 -4.01
N GLY A 296 9.82 -5.27 -4.27
CA GLY A 296 9.07 -6.48 -4.64
C GLY A 296 9.77 -7.77 -4.19
N ASP A 297 9.54 -8.88 -4.89
CA ASP A 297 10.12 -10.20 -4.58
C ASP A 297 11.67 -10.20 -4.56
N SER A 298 12.29 -9.26 -5.26
CA SER A 298 13.75 -9.07 -5.30
C SER A 298 14.29 -8.14 -4.20
N GLY A 299 13.45 -7.73 -3.24
CA GLY A 299 13.78 -6.75 -2.21
C GLY A 299 13.63 -5.30 -2.69
N GLU A 300 14.36 -4.40 -2.03
CA GLU A 300 14.41 -2.97 -2.36
C GLU A 300 14.98 -2.75 -3.76
N ILE A 301 14.32 -1.91 -4.56
CA ILE A 301 14.77 -1.60 -5.94
C ILE A 301 15.59 -0.32 -6.05
N ILE A 302 15.62 0.50 -5.00
CA ILE A 302 16.23 1.84 -4.96
C ILE A 302 17.07 1.95 -3.69
N ALA A 303 18.37 2.15 -3.87
CA ALA A 303 19.31 2.49 -2.80
C ALA A 303 19.57 4.01 -2.86
N ALA A 304 18.89 4.77 -1.99
CA ALA A 304 19.00 6.23 -1.97
C ALA A 304 20.47 6.70 -1.82
N GLY A 305 20.87 7.68 -2.63
CA GLY A 305 22.25 8.15 -2.76
C GLY A 305 23.19 7.24 -3.56
N LYS A 306 22.73 6.06 -4.00
CA LYS A 306 23.58 5.01 -4.61
C LYS A 306 22.96 4.45 -5.90
N PRO A 307 23.04 5.19 -7.02
CA PRO A 307 22.44 4.75 -8.29
C PRO A 307 23.05 3.46 -8.86
N ALA A 308 24.34 3.20 -8.64
CA ALA A 308 24.99 1.96 -9.11
C ALA A 308 24.50 0.71 -8.35
N ASP A 309 24.22 0.85 -7.06
CA ASP A 309 23.74 -0.24 -6.19
C ASP A 309 22.22 -0.48 -6.33
N SER A 310 21.51 0.40 -7.05
CA SER A 310 20.06 0.35 -7.20
C SER A 310 19.64 -0.62 -8.30
N LEU A 311 18.92 -1.68 -7.91
CA LEU A 311 18.40 -2.70 -8.84
C LEU A 311 17.56 -2.10 -9.97
N LEU A 312 16.85 -0.99 -9.75
CA LEU A 312 16.14 -0.25 -10.80
C LEU A 312 17.06 0.15 -11.96
N ILE A 313 18.23 0.74 -11.67
CA ILE A 313 19.19 1.16 -12.71
C ILE A 313 19.78 -0.05 -13.42
N GLN A 314 20.17 -1.07 -12.66
CA GLN A 314 20.72 -2.32 -13.21
C GLN A 314 19.71 -3.02 -14.13
N LYS A 315 18.42 -3.03 -13.76
CA LYS A 315 17.31 -3.56 -14.57
C LYS A 315 17.06 -2.73 -15.84
N LEU A 316 17.12 -1.40 -15.77
CA LEU A 316 16.93 -0.54 -16.94
C LEU A 316 18.06 -0.71 -17.97
N LYS A 317 19.30 -0.89 -17.50
CA LYS A 317 20.46 -1.15 -18.36
C LYS A 317 20.60 -2.61 -18.82
N GLY A 318 19.93 -3.56 -18.16
CA GLY A 318 20.08 -4.99 -18.45
C GLY A 318 21.30 -5.65 -17.78
N GLU A 319 21.87 -5.00 -16.77
CA GLU A 319 23.00 -5.48 -15.96
C GLU A 319 22.57 -6.54 -14.92
N ALA A 320 21.27 -6.67 -14.63
CA ALA A 320 20.72 -7.62 -13.66
C ALA A 320 19.48 -8.39 -14.19
N GLY A 321 19.68 -9.57 -14.79
CA GLY A 321 18.60 -10.42 -15.32
C GLY A 321 17.89 -9.81 -16.54
N GLU A 322 16.58 -10.06 -16.72
CA GLU A 322 15.83 -9.47 -17.84
C GLU A 322 15.82 -7.93 -17.76
N ARG A 323 16.21 -7.27 -18.85
CA ARG A 323 16.17 -5.81 -19.02
C ARG A 323 14.73 -5.30 -18.99
N MET A 324 14.50 -4.21 -18.27
CA MET A 324 13.23 -3.48 -18.27
C MET A 324 13.29 -2.25 -19.21
N PRO A 325 12.19 -1.88 -19.89
CA PRO A 325 10.92 -2.60 -19.99
C PRO A 325 11.06 -3.92 -20.78
N ALA A 326 10.44 -4.97 -20.27
CA ALA A 326 10.48 -6.34 -20.78
C ALA A 326 9.51 -6.59 -21.96
N GLY A 327 9.53 -7.82 -22.49
CA GLY A 327 8.54 -8.28 -23.48
C GLY A 327 8.67 -7.62 -24.84
N GLY A 328 9.90 -7.36 -25.30
CA GLY A 328 10.18 -6.73 -26.60
C GLY A 328 9.93 -5.22 -26.66
N ARG A 329 9.51 -4.58 -25.56
CA ARG A 329 9.40 -3.12 -25.48
C ARG A 329 10.77 -2.44 -25.65
N PRO A 330 10.84 -1.28 -26.33
CA PRO A 330 12.08 -0.53 -26.48
C PRO A 330 12.77 -0.23 -25.13
N PRO A 331 14.12 -0.15 -25.09
CA PRO A 331 14.82 0.37 -23.92
C PRO A 331 14.51 1.86 -23.73
N LEU A 332 14.61 2.33 -22.48
CA LEU A 332 14.66 3.76 -22.21
C LEU A 332 15.97 4.34 -22.75
N SER A 333 15.97 5.60 -23.18
CA SER A 333 17.19 6.26 -23.64
C SER A 333 18.15 6.53 -22.49
N ASP A 334 19.45 6.61 -22.77
CA ASP A 334 20.49 6.86 -21.77
C ASP A 334 20.23 8.15 -20.99
N MET A 335 19.69 9.19 -21.64
CA MET A 335 19.28 10.44 -20.99
C MET A 335 18.16 10.23 -19.95
N VAL A 336 17.21 9.34 -20.21
CA VAL A 336 16.14 9.00 -19.26
C VAL A 336 16.69 8.16 -18.12
N ILE A 337 17.55 7.17 -18.40
CA ILE A 337 18.20 6.37 -17.36
C ILE A 337 19.10 7.26 -16.48
N ALA A 338 19.79 8.24 -17.06
CA ALA A 338 20.57 9.23 -16.33
C ALA A 338 19.72 10.10 -15.39
N LYS A 339 18.49 10.46 -15.77
CA LYS A 339 17.55 11.15 -14.85
C LYS A 339 17.16 10.27 -13.66
N PHE A 340 16.86 8.98 -13.86
CA PHE A 340 16.63 8.05 -12.75
C PHE A 340 17.87 7.94 -11.85
N ALA A 341 19.06 7.79 -12.43
CA ALA A 341 20.30 7.71 -11.67
C ALA A 341 20.57 8.99 -10.86
N LYS A 342 20.34 10.17 -11.47
CA LYS A 342 20.52 11.47 -10.81
C LYS A 342 19.53 11.69 -9.67
N TRP A 343 18.26 11.36 -9.87
CA TRP A 343 17.25 11.41 -8.82
C TRP A 343 17.57 10.48 -7.64
N ILE A 344 18.11 9.28 -7.90
CA ILE A 344 18.57 8.38 -6.85
C ILE A 344 19.79 8.96 -6.12
N GLU A 345 20.76 9.52 -6.84
CA GLU A 345 21.92 10.23 -6.25
C GLU A 345 21.48 11.40 -5.34
N GLU A 346 20.45 12.14 -5.72
CA GLU A 346 19.83 13.22 -4.93
C GLU A 346 19.03 12.74 -3.70
N GLY A 347 19.03 11.43 -3.44
CA GLY A 347 18.43 10.79 -2.27
C GLY A 347 17.07 10.15 -2.52
N ALA A 348 16.69 9.92 -3.78
CA ALA A 348 15.43 9.26 -4.17
C ALA A 348 14.18 9.92 -3.54
N ARG A 349 14.11 11.25 -3.61
CA ARG A 349 13.13 12.07 -2.88
C ARG A 349 11.78 12.18 -3.59
N PHE A 350 10.72 12.34 -2.81
CA PHE A 350 9.36 12.55 -3.31
C PHE A 350 8.93 14.02 -3.22
N ASP A 351 8.33 14.51 -4.30
CA ASP A 351 7.86 15.89 -4.48
C ASP A 351 6.36 16.00 -4.82
N GLY A 352 5.63 14.88 -4.74
CA GLY A 352 4.18 14.85 -4.88
C GLY A 352 3.42 15.12 -3.56
N PRO A 353 2.06 15.16 -3.58
CA PRO A 353 1.27 15.52 -2.39
C PRO A 353 1.25 14.44 -1.31
N SER A 354 1.05 13.18 -1.70
CA SER A 354 1.12 12.02 -0.80
C SER A 354 1.79 10.83 -1.52
N PRO A 355 2.72 10.10 -0.86
CA PRO A 355 3.38 8.96 -1.49
C PRO A 355 2.47 7.78 -1.83
N ASN A 356 1.26 7.74 -1.27
CA ASN A 356 0.25 6.71 -1.53
C ASN A 356 -0.72 7.11 -2.66
N ASP A 357 -0.60 8.33 -3.20
CA ASP A 357 -1.41 8.78 -4.33
C ASP A 357 -1.08 7.96 -5.57
N GLN A 358 -2.09 7.74 -6.42
CA GLN A 358 -1.88 7.05 -7.70
C GLN A 358 -0.89 7.84 -8.56
N LEU A 359 0.07 7.15 -9.17
CA LEU A 359 1.14 7.77 -9.95
C LEU A 359 0.59 8.61 -11.11
N THR A 360 -0.56 8.22 -11.67
CA THR A 360 -1.33 9.00 -12.66
C THR A 360 -1.73 10.38 -12.14
N ALA A 361 -2.24 10.45 -10.91
CA ALA A 361 -2.60 11.72 -10.27
C ALA A 361 -1.34 12.56 -10.00
N VAL A 362 -0.29 11.96 -9.43
CA VAL A 362 0.99 12.64 -9.12
C VAL A 362 1.62 13.27 -10.38
N ALA A 363 1.71 12.51 -11.48
CA ALA A 363 2.26 13.00 -12.74
C ALA A 363 1.42 14.14 -13.33
N ALA A 364 0.10 14.00 -13.32
CA ALA A 364 -0.80 14.97 -13.92
C ALA A 364 -0.93 16.26 -13.08
N LEU A 365 -0.83 16.16 -11.76
CA LEU A 365 -0.65 17.28 -10.82
C LEU A 365 0.61 18.08 -11.15
N ALA A 366 1.76 17.41 -11.26
CA ALA A 366 3.03 18.06 -11.58
C ALA A 366 3.03 18.71 -12.97
N LYS A 367 2.42 18.05 -13.98
CA LYS A 367 2.21 18.63 -15.31
C LYS A 367 1.39 19.92 -15.22
N ALA A 368 0.20 19.87 -14.61
CA ALA A 368 -0.69 21.02 -14.52
C ALA A 368 -0.10 22.19 -13.70
N ALA A 369 0.72 21.89 -12.69
CA ALA A 369 1.50 22.90 -11.97
C ALA A 369 2.52 23.61 -12.89
N GLY A 370 3.22 22.87 -13.75
CA GLY A 370 4.24 23.38 -14.69
C GLY A 370 3.72 23.99 -16.00
N SER A 371 2.53 23.62 -16.48
CA SER A 371 1.95 24.13 -17.74
C SER A 371 1.77 25.67 -17.75
N THR A 372 1.65 26.32 -18.90
CA THR A 372 1.04 27.67 -18.98
C THR A 372 -0.48 27.60 -18.85
N HIS A 373 -1.18 28.74 -18.93
CA HIS A 373 -2.64 28.73 -19.05
C HIS A 373 -3.07 28.02 -20.34
N GLU A 374 -2.46 28.40 -21.47
CA GLU A 374 -2.77 27.93 -22.83
C GLU A 374 -2.49 26.42 -22.99
N GLN A 375 -1.37 25.95 -22.44
CA GLN A 375 -1.03 24.53 -22.44
C GLN A 375 -2.06 23.69 -21.66
N LEU A 376 -2.50 24.18 -20.49
CA LEU A 376 -3.52 23.49 -19.70
C LEU A 376 -4.92 23.59 -20.35
N SER A 377 -5.21 24.67 -21.08
CA SER A 377 -6.41 24.77 -21.92
C SER A 377 -6.42 23.72 -23.03
N ALA A 378 -5.32 23.55 -23.76
CA ALA A 378 -5.19 22.55 -24.82
C ALA A 378 -5.26 21.11 -24.30
N ASP A 379 -4.64 20.84 -23.15
CA ASP A 379 -4.75 19.55 -22.44
C ASP A 379 -6.20 19.24 -22.04
N ARG A 380 -6.94 20.23 -21.53
CA ARG A 380 -8.36 20.09 -21.16
C ARG A 380 -9.26 19.90 -22.37
N MET A 381 -9.05 20.65 -23.44
CA MET A 381 -9.77 20.47 -24.71
C MET A 381 -9.60 19.05 -25.25
N THR A 382 -8.36 18.55 -25.28
CA THR A 382 -8.04 17.16 -25.69
C THR A 382 -8.71 16.14 -24.77
N SER A 383 -8.78 16.41 -23.47
CA SER A 383 -9.42 15.53 -22.48
C SER A 383 -10.95 15.57 -22.62
N ALA A 384 -11.53 16.74 -22.92
CA ALA A 384 -12.95 16.94 -23.12
C ALA A 384 -13.47 16.19 -24.35
N GLN A 385 -12.74 16.26 -25.49
CA GLN A 385 -13.04 15.50 -26.70
C GLN A 385 -12.99 13.98 -26.44
N LYS A 386 -12.01 13.50 -25.65
CA LYS A 386 -11.93 12.08 -25.24
C LYS A 386 -13.09 11.67 -24.32
N ASN A 387 -13.44 12.50 -23.35
CA ASN A 387 -14.54 12.25 -22.43
C ASN A 387 -15.90 12.25 -23.17
N TRP A 388 -16.07 13.12 -24.16
CA TRP A 388 -17.23 13.11 -25.05
C TRP A 388 -17.31 11.80 -25.85
N ALA A 389 -16.23 11.42 -26.53
CA ALA A 389 -16.18 10.18 -27.31
C ALA A 389 -16.36 8.90 -26.47
N LEU A 390 -15.93 8.92 -25.20
CA LEU A 390 -16.12 7.82 -24.25
C LEU A 390 -17.56 7.74 -23.71
N GLY A 391 -18.15 8.89 -23.37
CA GLY A 391 -19.51 8.96 -22.82
C GLY A 391 -20.60 8.80 -23.87
N LEU A 392 -20.38 9.31 -25.07
CA LEU A 392 -21.37 9.41 -26.15
C LEU A 392 -20.80 8.95 -27.50
N PRO A 393 -20.37 7.68 -27.61
CA PRO A 393 -19.76 7.16 -28.84
C PRO A 393 -20.72 7.27 -30.03
N GLY A 394 -20.31 8.03 -31.05
CA GLY A 394 -21.09 8.25 -32.27
C GLY A 394 -22.12 9.39 -32.22
N VAL A 395 -22.20 10.14 -31.12
CA VAL A 395 -23.05 11.34 -31.05
C VAL A 395 -22.27 12.56 -31.54
N ASN A 396 -22.76 13.18 -32.63
CA ASN A 396 -22.18 14.40 -33.18
C ASN A 396 -22.28 15.56 -32.19
N HIS A 397 -21.27 16.43 -32.20
CA HIS A 397 -21.19 17.61 -31.35
C HIS A 397 -20.66 18.82 -32.13
N SER A 398 -20.92 20.01 -31.60
CA SER A 398 -20.22 21.25 -31.97
C SER A 398 -19.18 21.59 -30.89
N GLU A 399 -18.18 22.39 -31.25
CA GLU A 399 -17.15 22.92 -30.35
C GLU A 399 -17.05 24.44 -30.50
N VAL A 400 -16.89 25.18 -29.40
CA VAL A 400 -16.66 26.64 -29.40
C VAL A 400 -15.60 27.00 -28.37
N GLU A 401 -14.60 27.79 -28.77
CA GLU A 401 -13.63 28.41 -27.87
C GLU A 401 -13.99 29.87 -27.57
N THR A 402 -13.73 30.28 -26.33
CA THR A 402 -13.82 31.68 -25.86
C THR A 402 -12.52 32.02 -25.12
N ASP A 403 -12.42 33.18 -24.47
CA ASP A 403 -11.21 33.53 -23.72
C ASP A 403 -11.02 32.59 -22.51
N ASN A 404 -12.09 32.34 -21.75
CA ASN A 404 -12.07 31.60 -20.49
C ASN A 404 -12.65 30.18 -20.57
N PHE A 405 -13.36 29.82 -21.66
CA PHE A 405 -14.07 28.55 -21.78
C PHE A 405 -13.77 27.78 -23.07
N PHE A 406 -13.78 26.45 -22.98
CA PHE A 406 -13.97 25.53 -24.10
C PHE A 406 -15.34 24.88 -23.96
N LEU A 407 -16.19 25.00 -24.98
CA LEU A 407 -17.55 24.49 -24.97
C LEU A 407 -17.66 23.33 -25.97
N ILE A 408 -18.36 22.27 -25.57
CA ILE A 408 -18.60 21.09 -26.39
C ILE A 408 -20.01 20.55 -26.12
N GLY A 409 -20.76 20.18 -27.15
CA GLY A 409 -22.10 19.64 -26.91
C GLY A 409 -22.90 19.21 -28.13
N ALA A 410 -23.96 18.43 -27.88
CA ALA A 410 -24.89 17.92 -28.88
C ALA A 410 -25.92 18.98 -29.34
N VAL A 411 -25.51 20.24 -29.40
CA VAL A 411 -26.30 21.40 -29.80
C VAL A 411 -25.69 22.04 -31.06
N GLY A 412 -26.49 22.81 -31.80
CA GLY A 412 -25.99 23.55 -32.96
C GLY A 412 -24.96 24.62 -32.58
N GLU A 413 -23.98 24.85 -33.45
CA GLU A 413 -22.85 25.76 -33.26
C GLU A 413 -23.28 27.17 -32.79
N ASN A 414 -24.31 27.77 -33.41
CA ASN A 414 -24.86 29.07 -32.98
C ASN A 414 -25.37 29.06 -31.53
N THR A 415 -26.05 27.99 -31.11
CA THR A 415 -26.55 27.85 -29.72
C THR A 415 -25.38 27.65 -28.75
N LEU A 416 -24.34 26.93 -29.15
CA LEU A 416 -23.13 26.76 -28.35
C LEU A 416 -22.37 28.08 -28.21
N ALA A 417 -22.30 28.89 -29.27
CA ALA A 417 -21.72 30.23 -29.25
C ALA A 417 -22.50 31.20 -28.33
N ASP A 418 -23.83 31.14 -28.33
CA ASP A 418 -24.66 31.88 -27.38
C ASP A 418 -24.40 31.46 -25.93
N TYR A 419 -24.23 30.17 -25.65
CA TYR A 419 -23.83 29.70 -24.31
C TYR A 419 -22.42 30.16 -23.94
N GLY A 420 -21.49 30.26 -24.89
CA GLY A 420 -20.14 30.82 -24.69
C GLY A 420 -20.20 32.29 -24.29
N ARG A 421 -20.99 33.09 -25.03
CA ARG A 421 -21.24 34.49 -24.70
C ARG A 421 -21.87 34.65 -23.31
N ILE A 422 -22.89 33.85 -22.97
CA ILE A 422 -23.50 33.86 -21.63
C ILE A 422 -22.47 33.50 -20.55
N ALA A 423 -21.57 32.54 -20.79
CA ALA A 423 -20.52 32.17 -19.85
C ALA A 423 -19.56 33.33 -19.57
N GLU A 424 -19.09 34.03 -20.61
CA GLU A 424 -18.23 35.21 -20.47
C GLU A 424 -18.95 36.40 -19.81
N GLU A 425 -20.25 36.63 -20.11
CA GLU A 425 -21.08 37.64 -19.43
C GLU A 425 -21.34 37.30 -17.94
N THR A 426 -21.35 36.02 -17.60
CA THR A 426 -21.60 35.52 -16.23
C THR A 426 -20.32 35.53 -15.37
N LEU A 427 -19.16 35.26 -15.97
CA LEU A 427 -17.87 35.18 -15.29
C LEU A 427 -17.52 36.40 -14.39
N PRO A 428 -17.67 37.67 -14.81
CA PRO A 428 -17.38 38.81 -13.94
C PRO A 428 -18.35 38.91 -12.75
N LYS A 429 -19.62 38.50 -12.92
CA LYS A 429 -20.62 38.47 -11.84
C LYS A 429 -20.26 37.43 -10.78
N VAL A 430 -19.84 36.23 -11.21
CA VAL A 430 -19.31 35.19 -10.30
C VAL A 430 -18.06 35.67 -9.58
N THR A 431 -17.15 36.33 -10.30
CA THR A 431 -15.93 36.94 -9.77
C THR A 431 -16.24 37.95 -8.66
N GLU A 432 -17.22 38.84 -8.88
CA GLU A 432 -17.69 39.81 -7.87
C GLU A 432 -18.31 39.13 -6.65
N ILE A 433 -19.27 38.22 -6.85
CA ILE A 433 -19.99 37.53 -5.77
C ILE A 433 -19.03 36.77 -4.84
N LEU A 434 -17.96 36.18 -5.41
CA LEU A 434 -16.94 35.44 -4.67
C LEU A 434 -15.72 36.29 -4.28
N LYS A 435 -15.74 37.60 -4.58
CA LYS A 435 -14.62 38.54 -4.38
C LYS A 435 -13.29 37.99 -4.91
N ALA A 436 -13.32 37.32 -6.06
CA ALA A 436 -12.16 36.69 -6.66
C ALA A 436 -11.17 37.73 -7.20
N PRO A 437 -9.85 37.44 -7.26
CA PRO A 437 -8.88 38.38 -7.82
C PRO A 437 -9.20 38.69 -9.28
N THR A 438 -9.28 39.97 -9.61
CA THR A 438 -9.53 40.47 -10.97
C THR A 438 -8.24 40.54 -11.79
N GLY A 439 -8.33 40.45 -13.11
CA GLY A 439 -7.18 40.57 -14.02
C GLY A 439 -6.37 39.28 -14.24
N GLN A 440 -6.88 38.15 -13.73
CA GLN A 440 -6.38 36.81 -14.03
C GLN A 440 -7.56 35.83 -14.18
N PRO A 441 -7.40 34.72 -14.92
CA PRO A 441 -8.40 33.66 -14.98
C PRO A 441 -8.74 33.11 -13.58
N LEU A 442 -10.02 32.78 -13.33
CA LEU A 442 -10.45 32.19 -12.06
C LEU A 442 -9.72 30.87 -11.75
N VAL A 443 -9.47 30.06 -12.78
CA VAL A 443 -8.62 28.87 -12.71
C VAL A 443 -7.60 28.90 -13.85
N LYS A 444 -6.45 28.28 -13.62
CA LYS A 444 -5.42 28.08 -14.65
C LYS A 444 -5.93 27.12 -15.72
N GLY A 445 -5.73 27.45 -17.00
CA GLY A 445 -6.38 26.81 -18.14
C GLY A 445 -7.88 27.10 -18.20
N ARG A 446 -8.46 27.15 -19.41
CA ARG A 446 -9.90 27.33 -19.61
C ARG A 446 -10.72 26.26 -18.89
N MET A 447 -11.94 26.61 -18.49
CA MET A 447 -12.91 25.64 -18.00
C MET A 447 -13.63 24.99 -19.19
N THR A 448 -13.92 23.69 -19.10
CA THR A 448 -14.74 23.01 -20.11
C THR A 448 -16.22 23.07 -19.73
N LEU A 449 -17.11 23.35 -20.68
CA LEU A 449 -18.56 23.28 -20.47
C LEU A 449 -19.17 22.28 -21.46
N PHE A 450 -19.70 21.17 -20.94
CA PHE A 450 -20.41 20.15 -21.70
C PHE A 450 -21.91 20.43 -21.73
N PHE A 451 -22.53 20.37 -22.91
CA PHE A 451 -23.96 20.60 -23.11
C PHE A 451 -24.64 19.39 -23.78
N PHE A 452 -25.57 18.77 -23.06
CA PHE A 452 -26.32 17.58 -23.48
C PHE A 452 -27.75 17.97 -23.87
N THR A 453 -28.31 17.41 -24.94
CA THR A 453 -29.72 17.67 -25.31
C THR A 453 -30.70 16.70 -24.67
N GLN A 454 -30.25 15.48 -24.33
CA GLN A 454 -31.10 14.47 -23.71
C GLN A 454 -30.65 14.13 -22.29
N ARG A 455 -31.63 13.78 -21.45
CA ARG A 455 -31.35 13.32 -20.08
C ARG A 455 -30.59 12.00 -20.05
N TYR A 456 -30.82 11.13 -21.05
CA TYR A 456 -30.08 9.87 -21.20
C TYR A 456 -28.59 10.16 -21.37
N ASP A 457 -28.21 10.93 -22.38
CA ASP A 457 -26.83 11.31 -22.71
C ASP A 457 -26.07 11.91 -21.51
N TYR A 458 -26.69 12.86 -20.80
CA TYR A 458 -26.13 13.45 -19.57
C TYR A 458 -25.89 12.42 -18.46
N SER A 459 -26.74 11.40 -18.36
CA SER A 459 -26.63 10.34 -17.34
C SER A 459 -25.58 9.30 -17.74
N GLU A 460 -25.49 8.94 -19.01
CA GLU A 460 -24.46 8.03 -19.53
C GLU A 460 -23.06 8.65 -19.48
N PHE A 461 -22.92 9.97 -19.72
CA PHE A 461 -21.67 10.68 -19.49
C PHE A 461 -21.13 10.45 -18.07
N GLY A 462 -21.97 10.64 -17.04
CA GLY A 462 -21.55 10.40 -15.65
C GLY A 462 -21.21 8.95 -15.35
N LYS A 463 -21.91 7.98 -15.94
CA LYS A 463 -21.56 6.55 -15.79
C LYS A 463 -20.23 6.19 -16.45
N MET A 464 -19.99 6.68 -17.66
CA MET A 464 -18.86 6.27 -18.49
C MET A 464 -17.58 7.04 -18.17
N VAL A 465 -17.69 8.35 -17.93
CA VAL A 465 -16.56 9.25 -17.63
C VAL A 465 -16.29 9.28 -16.13
N GLU A 466 -17.33 9.52 -15.31
CA GLU A 466 -17.18 9.72 -13.86
C GLU A 466 -17.37 8.45 -13.02
N ARG A 467 -17.81 7.35 -13.65
CA ARG A 467 -18.05 6.03 -13.00
C ARG A 467 -19.04 6.09 -11.85
N ARG A 468 -20.06 6.93 -11.97
CA ARG A 468 -21.13 7.10 -10.98
C ARG A 468 -22.47 7.38 -11.66
N ASP A 469 -23.56 7.04 -10.99
CA ASP A 469 -24.88 7.51 -11.43
C ASP A 469 -25.05 9.02 -11.16
N VAL A 470 -25.79 9.67 -12.06
CA VAL A 470 -26.16 11.09 -11.94
C VAL A 470 -27.59 11.19 -11.38
N PRO A 471 -27.80 11.80 -10.19
CA PRO A 471 -29.10 11.91 -9.55
C PRO A 471 -30.25 12.39 -10.46
N PRO A 472 -31.45 11.76 -10.45
CA PRO A 472 -32.57 12.06 -11.35
C PRO A 472 -33.03 13.53 -11.41
N GLU A 473 -32.80 14.31 -10.36
CA GLU A 473 -33.16 15.72 -10.32
C GLU A 473 -32.08 16.65 -10.89
N TRP A 474 -30.82 16.23 -10.95
CA TRP A 474 -29.74 17.10 -11.40
C TRP A 474 -29.94 17.56 -12.85
N ARG A 475 -29.68 18.84 -13.10
CA ARG A 475 -29.70 19.47 -14.44
C ARG A 475 -28.32 20.00 -14.86
N GLY A 476 -27.41 20.11 -13.90
CA GLY A 476 -25.99 20.27 -14.16
C GLY A 476 -25.20 19.89 -12.93
N HIS A 477 -23.92 19.61 -13.11
CA HIS A 477 -22.95 19.45 -12.05
C HIS A 477 -21.57 19.85 -12.57
N TRP A 478 -20.62 20.00 -11.66
CA TRP A 478 -19.23 20.31 -12.00
C TRP A 478 -18.28 19.25 -11.44
N SER A 479 -17.11 19.16 -12.05
CA SER A 479 -15.97 18.40 -11.57
C SER A 479 -14.74 19.27 -11.63
N PHE A 480 -13.91 19.18 -10.59
CA PHE A 480 -12.60 19.81 -10.55
C PHE A 480 -11.57 18.84 -9.98
N ASN A 481 -10.51 18.64 -10.74
CA ASN A 481 -9.21 18.21 -10.26
C ASN A 481 -8.16 19.13 -10.92
N THR A 482 -6.88 18.95 -10.60
CA THR A 482 -5.85 19.87 -11.12
C THR A 482 -5.67 19.79 -12.64
N VAL A 483 -6.07 18.68 -13.26
CA VAL A 483 -6.01 18.44 -14.71
C VAL A 483 -7.30 18.90 -15.38
N GLU A 484 -8.44 18.44 -14.90
CA GLU A 484 -9.76 18.69 -15.48
C GLU A 484 -10.57 19.69 -14.64
N ALA A 485 -11.15 20.68 -15.30
CA ALA A 485 -12.05 21.64 -14.68
C ALA A 485 -13.26 21.79 -15.60
N TYR A 486 -14.39 21.12 -15.29
CA TYR A 486 -15.54 21.11 -16.19
C TYR A 486 -16.90 21.22 -15.50
N GLY A 487 -17.85 21.83 -16.21
CA GLY A 487 -19.28 21.80 -15.91
C GLY A 487 -19.99 20.93 -16.95
N ALA A 488 -20.84 20.02 -16.51
CA ALA A 488 -21.66 19.16 -17.36
C ALA A 488 -23.14 19.50 -17.13
N MET A 489 -23.85 19.91 -18.19
CA MET A 489 -25.17 20.54 -18.09
C MET A 489 -26.15 20.03 -19.14
N LEU A 490 -27.38 19.77 -18.70
CA LEU A 490 -28.57 19.64 -19.52
C LEU A 490 -29.23 21.03 -19.58
N PRO A 491 -29.24 21.74 -20.73
CA PRO A 491 -29.95 23.01 -20.88
C PRO A 491 -31.46 22.86 -20.67
N PRO A 492 -32.18 23.94 -20.34
CA PRO A 492 -33.62 23.91 -20.12
C PRO A 492 -34.36 23.60 -21.43
N GLN A 493 -35.48 22.90 -21.34
CA GLN A 493 -36.47 22.88 -22.42
C GLN A 493 -37.45 24.02 -22.19
N ARG A 494 -37.50 25.00 -23.10
CA ARG A 494 -38.33 26.21 -22.95
C ARG A 494 -37.96 26.95 -21.64
N ASP A 495 -38.95 27.44 -20.90
CA ASP A 495 -38.77 28.32 -19.73
C ASP A 495 -38.56 27.57 -18.39
N GLU A 496 -38.01 26.34 -18.42
CA GLU A 496 -37.80 25.53 -17.21
C GLU A 496 -36.85 26.19 -16.18
N TYR A 497 -35.80 26.87 -16.63
CA TYR A 497 -34.83 27.63 -15.82
C TYR A 497 -33.92 28.48 -16.74
N ALA A 498 -33.13 29.39 -16.18
CA ALA A 498 -32.23 30.24 -16.97
C ALA A 498 -30.81 29.65 -17.09
N MET A 499 -30.16 29.90 -18.23
CA MET A 499 -28.78 29.43 -18.48
C MET A 499 -27.71 30.19 -17.69
N GLU A 500 -27.88 31.50 -17.44
CA GLU A 500 -26.96 32.30 -16.62
C GLU A 500 -26.71 31.69 -15.22
N PRO A 501 -27.73 31.48 -14.35
CA PRO A 501 -27.53 30.85 -13.05
C PRO A 501 -27.19 29.35 -13.15
N MET A 502 -27.34 28.70 -14.31
CA MET A 502 -26.89 27.31 -14.52
C MET A 502 -25.38 27.26 -14.76
N ILE A 503 -24.88 28.09 -15.66
CA ILE A 503 -23.45 28.22 -15.98
C ILE A 503 -22.70 28.82 -14.79
N GLY A 504 -23.25 29.87 -14.16
CA GLY A 504 -22.67 30.50 -12.98
C GLY A 504 -22.51 29.56 -11.78
N GLN A 505 -23.43 28.59 -11.61
CA GLN A 505 -23.28 27.50 -10.63
C GLN A 505 -22.01 26.68 -10.92
N GLN A 506 -21.78 26.27 -12.18
CA GLN A 506 -20.63 25.43 -12.51
C GLN A 506 -19.31 26.19 -12.35
N ILE A 507 -19.24 27.43 -12.85
CA ILE A 507 -18.06 28.31 -12.71
C ILE A 507 -17.70 28.47 -11.23
N ALA A 508 -18.69 28.76 -10.38
CA ALA A 508 -18.50 28.93 -8.95
C ALA A 508 -18.05 27.64 -8.25
N GLY A 509 -18.64 26.49 -8.59
CA GLY A 509 -18.27 25.18 -8.03
C GLY A 509 -16.83 24.80 -8.36
N ILE A 510 -16.45 24.92 -9.65
CA ILE A 510 -15.08 24.70 -10.14
C ILE A 510 -14.09 25.62 -9.41
N TYR A 511 -14.35 26.94 -9.40
CA TYR A 511 -13.47 27.90 -8.76
C TYR A 511 -13.29 27.60 -7.26
N MET A 512 -14.39 27.34 -6.53
CA MET A 512 -14.33 27.04 -5.11
C MET A 512 -13.58 25.74 -4.79
N ALA A 513 -13.75 24.70 -5.61
CA ALA A 513 -12.99 23.45 -5.48
C ALA A 513 -11.49 23.60 -5.84
N SER A 514 -11.13 24.64 -6.60
CA SER A 514 -9.74 24.97 -6.91
C SER A 514 -9.01 25.74 -5.80
N LEU A 515 -9.72 26.22 -4.78
CA LEU A 515 -9.11 26.95 -3.68
C LEU A 515 -8.49 25.99 -2.65
N GLY A 516 -7.23 26.21 -2.28
CA GLY A 516 -6.59 25.55 -1.14
C GLY A 516 -6.43 24.03 -1.28
N LYS A 517 -6.23 23.37 -0.13
CA LYS A 517 -6.15 21.90 -0.03
C LYS A 517 -7.38 21.34 0.68
N ASN A 518 -7.84 20.18 0.23
CA ASN A 518 -8.91 19.39 0.86
C ASN A 518 -10.26 20.13 1.00
N VAL A 519 -10.64 21.00 0.06
CA VAL A 519 -11.97 21.61 0.05
C VAL A 519 -13.04 20.53 -0.21
N PRO A 520 -14.01 20.34 0.70
CA PRO A 520 -15.00 19.27 0.57
C PRO A 520 -16.13 19.68 -0.40
N ARG A 521 -16.70 18.70 -1.11
CA ARG A 521 -17.76 18.92 -2.12
C ARG A 521 -18.91 19.80 -1.61
N TRP A 522 -19.35 19.62 -0.35
CA TRP A 522 -20.45 20.40 0.22
C TRP A 522 -20.14 21.91 0.27
N MET A 523 -18.88 22.30 0.48
CA MET A 523 -18.47 23.70 0.53
C MET A 523 -18.56 24.32 -0.86
N SER A 524 -18.01 23.65 -1.87
CA SER A 524 -18.03 24.12 -3.26
C SER A 524 -19.44 24.10 -3.85
N GLU A 525 -20.21 23.03 -3.65
CA GLU A 525 -21.59 22.91 -4.17
C GLU A 525 -22.56 23.86 -3.45
N GLY A 526 -22.42 24.00 -2.13
CA GLY A 526 -23.20 24.99 -1.38
C GLY A 526 -22.90 26.41 -1.86
N THR A 527 -21.62 26.74 -2.08
CA THR A 527 -21.23 28.05 -2.64
C THR A 527 -21.75 28.25 -4.06
N ALA A 528 -21.66 27.22 -4.90
CA ALA A 528 -22.16 27.23 -6.28
C ALA A 528 -23.66 27.59 -6.34
N ARG A 529 -24.45 27.01 -5.44
CA ARG A 529 -25.89 27.30 -5.31
C ARG A 529 -26.18 28.69 -4.74
N VAL A 530 -25.35 29.19 -3.81
CA VAL A 530 -25.44 30.59 -3.33
C VAL A 530 -25.07 31.60 -4.44
N VAL A 531 -24.14 31.26 -5.34
CA VAL A 531 -23.87 32.10 -6.52
C VAL A 531 -25.06 32.08 -7.47
N ALA A 532 -25.62 30.90 -7.77
CA ALA A 532 -26.81 30.77 -8.62
C ALA A 532 -28.02 31.57 -8.07
N SER A 533 -28.28 31.50 -6.76
CA SER A 533 -29.38 32.26 -6.13
C SER A 533 -29.14 33.77 -6.11
N ARG A 534 -27.89 34.23 -6.06
CA ARG A 534 -27.53 35.65 -6.18
C ARG A 534 -27.56 36.18 -7.61
N LEU A 535 -27.26 35.34 -8.61
CA LEU A 535 -27.40 35.68 -10.02
C LEU A 535 -28.88 35.83 -10.40
N LYS A 536 -29.73 34.88 -9.98
CA LYS A 536 -31.16 34.90 -10.28
C LYS A 536 -32.00 34.24 -9.18
N ALA A 537 -32.47 35.05 -8.22
CA ALA A 537 -33.23 34.58 -7.06
C ALA A 537 -34.62 33.99 -7.42
N ASP A 538 -35.19 34.41 -8.55
CA ASP A 538 -36.46 33.95 -9.11
C ASP A 538 -36.31 32.76 -10.10
N ASP A 539 -35.11 32.19 -10.25
CA ASP A 539 -34.92 30.97 -11.07
C ASP A 539 -35.74 29.80 -10.46
N PRO A 540 -36.52 29.05 -11.25
CA PRO A 540 -37.35 27.96 -10.74
C PRO A 540 -36.60 26.91 -9.93
N ARG A 541 -35.31 26.66 -10.22
CA ARG A 541 -34.48 25.73 -9.43
C ARG A 541 -34.20 26.30 -8.04
N VAL A 542 -33.87 27.58 -7.94
CA VAL A 542 -33.61 28.28 -6.66
C VAL A 542 -34.86 28.29 -5.79
N LEU A 543 -36.03 28.56 -6.38
CA LEU A 543 -37.32 28.47 -5.70
C LEU A 543 -37.61 27.05 -5.18
N ALA A 544 -37.37 26.02 -5.99
CA ALA A 544 -37.52 24.62 -5.59
C ALA A 544 -36.55 24.20 -4.47
N TRP A 545 -35.31 24.68 -4.49
CA TRP A 545 -34.32 24.43 -3.42
C TRP A 545 -34.79 25.02 -2.08
N ASN A 546 -35.27 26.27 -2.11
CA ASN A 546 -35.81 26.96 -0.94
C ASN A 546 -37.06 26.28 -0.37
N ASP A 547 -37.92 25.72 -1.23
CA ASP A 547 -39.10 24.98 -0.77
C ASP A 547 -38.72 23.62 -0.15
N ARG A 548 -37.88 22.85 -0.84
CA ARG A 548 -37.36 21.55 -0.36
C ARG A 548 -36.65 21.66 0.99
N LEU A 549 -35.92 22.77 1.22
CA LEU A 549 -35.24 23.05 2.49
C LEU A 549 -36.20 23.06 3.69
N LYS A 550 -37.42 23.63 3.55
CA LYS A 550 -38.42 23.72 4.62
C LYS A 550 -38.78 22.33 5.16
N GLY A 551 -38.99 21.37 4.25
CA GLY A 551 -39.28 19.97 4.59
C GLY A 551 -38.04 19.19 5.04
N LEU A 552 -36.86 19.50 4.49
CA LEU A 552 -35.61 18.82 4.82
C LEU A 552 -35.15 19.09 6.26
N LEU A 553 -35.14 20.34 6.71
CA LEU A 553 -34.66 20.71 8.05
C LEU A 553 -35.38 19.94 9.18
N GLY A 554 -36.67 19.61 8.95
CA GLY A 554 -37.49 18.81 9.88
C GLY A 554 -37.37 17.29 9.74
N ARG A 555 -36.67 16.77 8.72
CA ARG A 555 -36.36 15.34 8.55
C ARG A 555 -34.94 14.99 9.03
N MET A 556 -34.03 15.95 9.05
CA MET A 556 -32.68 15.78 9.59
C MET A 556 -32.73 15.44 11.08
N SER A 557 -31.94 14.44 11.47
CA SER A 557 -31.68 14.07 12.87
C SER A 557 -30.64 15.00 13.52
N SER A 558 -29.72 15.54 12.72
CA SER A 558 -28.70 16.48 13.16
C SER A 558 -28.20 17.34 12.00
N GLY A 559 -27.68 18.54 12.32
CA GLY A 559 -27.17 19.48 11.32
C GLY A 559 -26.01 18.95 10.48
N ASP A 560 -25.28 17.95 10.96
CA ASP A 560 -24.16 17.31 10.27
C ASP A 560 -24.55 16.09 9.42
N ASP A 561 -25.84 15.74 9.31
CA ASP A 561 -26.30 14.57 8.52
C ASP A 561 -25.75 14.58 7.09
N PHE A 562 -25.74 15.75 6.44
CA PHE A 562 -25.23 15.91 5.07
C PHE A 562 -23.70 15.75 4.96
N LEU A 563 -22.97 16.02 6.05
CA LEU A 563 -21.51 15.89 6.13
C LEU A 563 -21.05 14.45 6.37
N GLU A 564 -21.90 13.64 7.00
CA GLU A 564 -21.66 12.21 7.25
C GLU A 564 -22.24 11.30 6.15
N GLY A 565 -22.82 11.88 5.08
CA GLY A 565 -23.48 11.09 4.03
C GLY A 565 -24.78 10.40 4.47
N ARG A 566 -25.43 10.89 5.54
CA ARG A 566 -26.70 10.36 6.06
C ARG A 566 -27.94 10.85 5.27
N LEU A 567 -27.75 11.72 4.28
CA LEU A 567 -28.79 12.21 3.38
C LEU A 567 -28.58 11.72 1.94
N ALA A 568 -29.66 11.60 1.18
CA ALA A 568 -29.59 11.43 -0.27
C ALA A 568 -28.80 12.60 -0.92
N PRO A 569 -28.09 12.41 -2.04
CA PRO A 569 -27.25 13.44 -2.64
C PRO A 569 -27.97 14.77 -2.90
N GLU A 570 -29.23 14.71 -3.33
CA GLU A 570 -30.08 15.87 -3.61
C GLU A 570 -30.39 16.65 -2.32
N ASP A 571 -30.78 15.95 -1.24
CA ASP A 571 -31.00 16.56 0.08
C ASP A 571 -29.68 17.11 0.67
N SER A 572 -28.56 16.42 0.46
CA SER A 572 -27.23 16.86 0.91
C SER A 572 -26.83 18.17 0.24
N ASP A 573 -27.08 18.33 -1.06
CA ASP A 573 -26.80 19.58 -1.78
C ASP A 573 -27.70 20.75 -1.30
N ILE A 574 -28.96 20.49 -0.93
CA ILE A 574 -29.85 21.53 -0.35
C ILE A 574 -29.40 21.95 1.05
N ALA A 575 -29.00 21.00 1.91
CA ALA A 575 -28.44 21.32 3.23
C ALA A 575 -27.12 22.11 3.07
N SER A 576 -26.27 21.72 2.12
CA SER A 576 -25.02 22.41 1.78
C SER A 576 -25.25 23.86 1.35
N PHE A 577 -26.23 24.10 0.47
CA PHE A 577 -26.64 25.44 0.04
C PHE A 577 -27.02 26.34 1.21
N SER A 578 -27.94 25.90 2.08
CA SER A 578 -28.39 26.71 3.22
C SER A 578 -27.32 26.88 4.31
N PHE A 579 -26.46 25.88 4.51
CA PHE A 579 -25.34 26.01 5.43
C PHE A 579 -24.30 27.03 4.93
N VAL A 580 -23.94 26.98 3.65
CA VAL A 580 -23.03 27.97 3.06
C VAL A 580 -23.66 29.37 3.03
N GLU A 581 -24.97 29.49 2.78
CA GLU A 581 -25.67 30.78 2.91
C GLU A 581 -25.53 31.37 4.33
N PHE A 582 -25.63 30.53 5.38
CA PHE A 582 -25.34 30.93 6.74
C PHE A 582 -23.87 31.34 6.96
N LEU A 583 -22.90 30.62 6.38
CA LEU A 583 -21.47 30.99 6.46
C LEU A 583 -21.18 32.31 5.72
N MET A 584 -21.89 32.59 4.62
CA MET A 584 -21.76 33.80 3.81
C MET A 584 -22.62 34.98 4.30
N ASN A 585 -23.38 34.83 5.39
CA ASN A 585 -24.30 35.85 5.87
C ASN A 585 -23.56 37.09 6.45
N ARG A 586 -24.29 38.19 6.67
CA ARG A 586 -23.71 39.46 7.18
C ARG A 586 -23.00 39.34 8.53
N GLN A 587 -23.39 38.39 9.39
CA GLN A 587 -22.76 38.17 10.70
C GLN A 587 -21.44 37.40 10.57
N ASN A 588 -21.37 36.44 9.63
CA ASN A 588 -20.19 35.63 9.37
C ASN A 588 -19.26 36.20 8.28
N ALA A 589 -19.64 37.26 7.55
CA ALA A 589 -18.91 37.81 6.41
C ALA A 589 -17.39 38.00 6.63
N LYS A 590 -16.95 38.46 7.81
CA LYS A 590 -15.51 38.56 8.13
C LYS A 590 -14.82 37.20 8.20
N ARG A 591 -15.46 36.21 8.82
CA ARG A 591 -14.97 34.81 8.90
C ARG A 591 -14.93 34.16 7.52
N TRP A 592 -15.95 34.40 6.71
CA TRP A 592 -15.97 33.98 5.31
C TRP A 592 -14.79 34.54 4.53
N ASP A 593 -14.61 35.87 4.54
CA ASP A 593 -13.52 36.53 3.83
C ASP A 593 -12.14 36.02 4.28
N SER A 594 -11.94 35.80 5.59
CA SER A 594 -10.72 35.18 6.12
C SER A 594 -10.51 33.73 5.64
N LEU A 595 -11.56 32.91 5.59
CA LEU A 595 -11.47 31.53 5.14
C LEU A 595 -11.13 31.46 3.64
N ILE A 596 -11.80 32.27 2.81
CA ILE A 596 -11.50 32.38 1.38
C ILE A 596 -10.06 32.86 1.16
N ALA A 597 -9.58 33.85 1.93
CA ALA A 597 -8.20 34.32 1.84
C ALA A 597 -7.18 33.23 2.22
N ALA A 598 -7.43 32.47 3.29
CA ALA A 598 -6.57 31.36 3.70
C ALA A 598 -6.48 30.26 2.62
N MET A 599 -7.60 29.85 2.04
CA MET A 599 -7.61 28.86 0.95
C MET A 599 -6.91 29.36 -0.31
N ARG A 600 -7.09 30.64 -0.69
CA ARG A 600 -6.32 31.25 -1.80
C ARG A 600 -4.81 31.25 -1.54
N GLY A 601 -4.39 31.35 -0.28
CA GLY A 601 -3.00 31.18 0.15
C GLY A 601 -2.51 29.71 0.17
N GLY A 602 -3.32 28.74 -0.29
CA GLY A 602 -2.95 27.32 -0.34
C GLY A 602 -3.11 26.57 0.99
N ALA A 603 -3.76 27.17 2.00
CA ALA A 603 -3.99 26.53 3.29
C ALA A 603 -4.95 25.33 3.19
N ASP A 604 -4.86 24.41 4.16
CA ASP A 604 -5.81 23.32 4.32
C ASP A 604 -7.17 23.85 4.80
N PHE A 605 -8.25 23.43 4.13
CA PHE A 605 -9.61 23.84 4.46
C PHE A 605 -10.00 23.50 5.89
N THR A 606 -9.78 22.25 6.33
CA THR A 606 -10.31 21.73 7.60
C THR A 606 -9.65 22.44 8.78
N LYS A 607 -8.33 22.66 8.71
CA LYS A 607 -7.58 23.45 9.68
C LYS A 607 -8.08 24.91 9.69
N SER A 608 -8.06 25.58 8.55
CA SER A 608 -8.43 27.00 8.44
C SER A 608 -9.86 27.28 8.89
N PHE A 609 -10.81 26.41 8.52
CA PHE A 609 -12.20 26.50 8.95
C PHE A 609 -12.30 26.40 10.49
N SER A 610 -11.62 25.42 11.08
CA SER A 610 -11.70 25.17 12.52
C SER A 610 -11.11 26.33 13.33
N GLU A 611 -10.01 26.91 12.88
CA GLU A 611 -9.36 28.09 13.48
C GLU A 611 -10.25 29.34 13.38
N ILE A 612 -10.91 29.57 12.23
CA ILE A 612 -11.68 30.80 11.96
C ILE A 612 -13.10 30.77 12.56
N TYR A 613 -13.76 29.61 12.54
CA TYR A 613 -15.12 29.45 13.07
C TYR A 613 -15.17 28.95 14.52
N GLY A 614 -14.03 28.55 15.10
CA GLY A 614 -13.93 28.09 16.49
C GLY A 614 -14.50 26.68 16.73
N GLY A 615 -14.51 25.84 15.70
CA GLY A 615 -15.05 24.49 15.74
C GLY A 615 -15.04 23.83 14.36
N SER A 616 -15.08 22.50 14.33
CA SER A 616 -15.07 21.74 13.07
C SER A 616 -16.33 22.02 12.23
N PRO A 617 -16.32 21.76 10.91
CA PRO A 617 -17.52 21.91 10.07
C PRO A 617 -18.76 21.23 10.62
N ARG A 618 -18.61 20.05 11.24
CA ARG A 618 -19.70 19.30 11.90
C ARG A 618 -20.28 20.07 13.09
N GLN A 619 -19.43 20.61 13.96
CA GLN A 619 -19.86 21.39 15.13
C GLN A 619 -20.60 22.67 14.71
N VAL A 620 -20.12 23.36 13.67
CA VAL A 620 -20.75 24.59 13.17
C VAL A 620 -22.07 24.29 12.42
N ALA A 621 -22.15 23.18 11.68
CA ALA A 621 -23.38 22.72 11.05
C ALA A 621 -24.49 22.40 12.06
N VAL A 622 -24.16 21.76 13.20
CA VAL A 622 -25.12 21.54 14.30
C VAL A 622 -25.66 22.85 14.88
N GLN A 623 -24.83 23.89 14.98
CA GLN A 623 -25.27 25.22 15.44
C GLN A 623 -26.19 25.91 14.41
N TRP A 624 -25.82 25.88 13.13
CA TRP A 624 -26.64 26.38 12.03
C TRP A 624 -28.02 25.72 12.02
N TRP A 625 -28.07 24.38 12.03
CA TRP A 625 -29.33 23.63 11.92
C TRP A 625 -30.29 23.95 13.06
N ARG A 626 -29.81 24.10 14.31
CA ARG A 626 -30.65 24.54 15.45
C ARG A 626 -31.27 25.91 15.21
N SER A 627 -30.53 26.84 14.59
CA SER A 627 -31.07 28.15 14.23
C SER A 627 -32.04 28.08 13.05
N ALA A 628 -31.73 27.29 12.03
CA ALA A 628 -32.54 27.15 10.82
C ALA A 628 -33.87 26.43 11.07
N ALA A 629 -33.85 25.32 11.82
CA ALA A 629 -35.04 24.57 12.22
C ALA A 629 -35.99 25.43 13.07
N LYS A 630 -35.44 26.25 13.98
CA LYS A 630 -36.24 27.19 14.78
C LYS A 630 -36.94 28.24 13.94
N SER A 631 -36.24 28.84 12.97
CA SER A 631 -36.84 29.77 12.01
C SER A 631 -37.89 29.13 11.10
N ALA A 632 -37.83 27.81 10.90
CA ALA A 632 -38.82 27.02 10.17
C ALA A 632 -40.03 26.57 11.02
N GLY A 633 -40.12 26.98 12.30
CA GLY A 633 -41.29 26.72 13.15
C GLY A 633 -41.24 25.41 13.96
N ARG A 634 -40.05 24.99 14.41
CA ARG A 634 -39.85 23.87 15.36
C ARG A 634 -39.11 24.27 16.64
#